data_AF-A0A7G5MQ33-F1
#
_entry.id   AF-A0A7G5MQ33-F1
#
_cell.length_a   1.000
_cell.length_b   1.000
_cell.length_c   1.000
_cell.angle_alpha   90.00
_cell.angle_beta   90.00
_cell.angle_gamma   90.00
#
_symmetry.space_group_name_H-M   'P 1'
#
loop_
_entity.id
_entity.type
_entity.pdbx_description
1 polymer ?
#
loop_
_entity_poly.entity_id
_entity_poly.type
_entity_poly.pdbx_seq_one_letter_code
_entity_poly.pdbx_strand_id
1 'polypeptide(L)'
;MVQIWRHKFKYICGILALLLCLLTGCTGITDKSADQTDIDIQQTSGQEEQNTEAEQNAETLEESGSYTSKEDVAAYIHQFGHLPDNFITKKEAKNAGWVSSKGNLSEVAPGKSIGGDRFGNYEGILPEKEGRQYYECDIDSDGGYRGAKRIIYSDDGLVYYTEDHYETFELLYGGENP
;
A
#
# COMPACT_ATOMS: atom_id res chain seq x y z
N MET A 1 25.26 39.41 15.98
CA MET A 1 25.55 38.08 16.58
C MET A 1 24.88 37.08 15.66
N VAL A 2 25.59 36.34 14.80
CA VAL A 2 26.44 35.16 15.09
C VAL A 2 25.62 33.97 15.62
N GLN A 3 25.59 32.77 15.04
CA GLN A 3 25.88 32.31 13.66
C GLN A 3 25.23 30.90 13.42
N ILE A 4 24.75 30.65 12.20
CA ILE A 4 24.99 29.45 11.34
C ILE A 4 24.67 28.01 11.86
N TRP A 5 23.54 27.47 11.37
CA TRP A 5 23.41 26.34 10.39
C TRP A 5 23.98 24.91 10.65
N ARG A 6 23.15 23.92 10.28
CA ARG A 6 23.44 22.53 9.83
C ARG A 6 24.15 21.54 10.77
N HIS A 7 23.41 20.48 11.10
CA HIS A 7 23.92 19.09 11.08
C HIS A 7 22.91 18.11 10.46
N LYS A 8 22.87 18.06 9.12
CA LYS A 8 22.78 16.76 8.42
C LYS A 8 24.21 16.27 8.18
N PHE A 9 24.37 14.98 7.85
CA PHE A 9 25.64 14.25 7.65
C PHE A 9 26.39 13.78 8.91
N LYS A 10 26.13 12.51 9.24
CA LYS A 10 26.83 11.48 10.06
C LYS A 10 25.82 10.30 9.98
N TYR A 11 26.09 9.14 9.41
CA TYR A 11 27.30 8.33 9.47
C TYR A 11 27.61 7.65 8.12
N ILE A 12 28.84 7.83 7.62
CA ILE A 12 29.47 7.02 6.57
C ILE A 12 30.92 6.80 7.00
N CYS A 13 31.50 5.66 6.60
CA CYS A 13 32.89 5.19 6.81
C CYS A 13 33.18 4.36 8.07
N GLY A 14 33.49 3.08 7.80
CA GLY A 14 34.10 2.11 8.72
C GLY A 14 34.83 1.01 7.93
N ILE A 15 35.93 1.39 7.26
CA ILE A 15 37.22 0.67 7.13
C ILE A 15 37.14 -0.86 6.86
N LEU A 16 37.41 -1.43 5.67
CA LEU A 16 38.60 -1.38 4.80
C LEU A 16 39.82 -2.19 5.32
N ALA A 17 39.92 -3.44 4.85
CA ALA A 17 41.01 -4.41 4.99
C ALA A 17 40.80 -5.52 3.92
N LEU A 18 41.78 -6.15 3.26
CA LEU A 18 43.24 -5.97 3.22
C LEU A 18 43.83 -6.65 1.95
N LEU A 19 44.74 -5.94 1.25
CA LEU A 19 45.86 -6.43 0.42
C LEU A 19 45.67 -7.17 -0.94
N LEU A 20 46.76 -7.09 -1.71
CA LEU A 20 46.90 -7.16 -3.17
C LEU A 20 48.01 -8.17 -3.56
N CYS A 21 47.81 -8.96 -4.61
CA CYS A 21 48.85 -9.65 -5.39
C CYS A 21 48.49 -9.57 -6.89
N LEU A 22 49.08 -8.66 -7.68
CA LEU A 22 50.33 -8.81 -8.44
C LEU A 22 50.25 -9.67 -9.73
N LEU A 23 49.88 -8.99 -10.82
CA LEU A 23 50.52 -8.96 -12.16
C LEU A 23 51.22 -10.21 -12.75
N THR A 24 50.72 -10.67 -13.90
CA THR A 24 51.42 -11.06 -15.18
C THR A 24 50.40 -11.77 -16.09
N GLY A 25 50.38 -11.71 -17.43
CA GLY A 25 51.10 -10.88 -18.41
C GLY A 25 51.18 -11.57 -19.79
N CYS A 26 50.65 -10.95 -20.87
CA CYS A 26 50.82 -11.33 -22.30
C CYS A 26 50.25 -12.70 -22.75
N THR A 27 49.93 -13.04 -24.01
CA THR A 27 49.69 -12.37 -25.33
C THR A 27 49.12 -13.46 -26.28
N GLY A 28 48.27 -13.14 -27.27
CA GLY A 28 47.91 -14.13 -28.29
C GLY A 28 46.88 -13.69 -29.35
N ILE A 29 47.32 -13.65 -30.61
CA ILE A 29 46.54 -13.53 -31.86
C ILE A 29 46.75 -14.90 -32.55
N THR A 30 45.79 -15.58 -33.20
CA THR A 30 44.76 -15.19 -34.17
C THR A 30 43.38 -15.84 -33.85
N ASP A 31 42.34 -16.05 -34.70
CA ASP A 31 42.20 -16.05 -36.16
C ASP A 31 40.76 -15.82 -36.68
N LYS A 32 40.64 -15.70 -38.01
CA LYS A 32 39.46 -15.30 -38.78
C LYS A 32 38.69 -16.50 -39.33
N SER A 33 37.38 -16.58 -39.12
CA SER A 33 36.47 -17.19 -40.11
C SER A 33 35.02 -16.72 -39.94
N ALA A 34 34.27 -16.77 -41.03
CA ALA A 34 32.85 -16.40 -41.07
C ALA A 34 31.96 -17.62 -40.82
N ASP A 35 30.79 -17.40 -40.23
CA ASP A 35 29.56 -18.08 -40.62
C ASP A 35 28.36 -17.16 -40.41
N GLN A 36 27.31 -17.33 -41.22
CA GLN A 36 26.06 -16.61 -41.11
C GLN A 36 25.03 -17.44 -40.36
N THR A 37 24.41 -16.86 -39.34
CA THR A 37 23.04 -17.22 -38.97
C THR A 37 22.23 -15.95 -38.71
N ASP A 38 21.47 -15.56 -39.72
CA ASP A 38 20.42 -14.56 -39.57
C ASP A 38 19.32 -15.14 -38.67
N ILE A 39 19.17 -14.59 -37.46
CA ILE A 39 17.93 -14.68 -36.68
C ILE A 39 17.56 -13.27 -36.27
N ASP A 40 16.64 -12.68 -37.04
CA ASP A 40 16.01 -11.41 -36.76
C ASP A 40 15.08 -11.56 -35.54
N ILE A 41 15.61 -11.23 -34.35
CA ILE A 41 14.82 -11.17 -33.11
C ILE A 41 14.32 -9.74 -32.95
N GLN A 42 13.12 -9.48 -33.49
CA GLN A 42 12.49 -8.18 -33.35
C GLN A 42 12.08 -7.91 -31.89
N GLN A 43 12.44 -6.72 -31.42
CA GLN A 43 12.25 -6.26 -30.04
C GLN A 43 10.84 -5.70 -29.79
N THR A 44 10.27 -6.08 -28.63
CA THR A 44 9.52 -5.21 -27.70
C THR A 44 8.14 -4.61 -28.09
N SER A 45 7.28 -4.56 -27.07
CA SER A 45 5.97 -3.86 -26.93
C SER A 45 4.75 -4.54 -27.59
N GLY A 46 3.56 -4.54 -26.96
CA GLY A 46 3.15 -3.89 -25.70
C GLY A 46 2.54 -4.84 -24.65
N GLN A 47 2.47 -4.36 -23.41
CA GLN A 47 1.55 -4.84 -22.37
C GLN A 47 0.16 -4.20 -22.58
N GLU A 48 -0.76 -4.47 -21.64
CA GLU A 48 -2.03 -3.76 -21.41
C GLU A 48 -3.28 -4.26 -22.16
N GLU A 49 -3.57 -5.56 -22.02
CA GLU A 49 -4.95 -6.04 -21.85
C GLU A 49 -5.18 -6.41 -20.37
N GLN A 50 -5.25 -5.41 -19.48
CA GLN A 50 -5.79 -5.59 -18.13
C GLN A 50 -6.24 -4.25 -17.52
N ASN A 51 -7.29 -3.66 -18.11
CA ASN A 51 -7.97 -2.48 -17.56
C ASN A 51 -9.44 -2.40 -18.02
N THR A 52 -10.22 -3.47 -17.78
CA THR A 52 -11.68 -3.48 -18.02
C THR A 52 -12.42 -4.45 -17.09
N GLU A 53 -11.99 -4.55 -15.82
CA GLU A 53 -12.67 -5.39 -14.81
C GLU A 53 -13.21 -4.60 -13.60
N ALA A 54 -12.81 -3.33 -13.42
CA ALA A 54 -13.27 -2.49 -12.31
C ALA A 54 -14.64 -1.80 -12.53
N GLU A 55 -15.16 -1.80 -13.76
CA GLU A 55 -16.31 -0.97 -14.15
C GLU A 55 -17.58 -1.77 -14.49
N GLN A 56 -17.59 -3.09 -14.29
CA GLN A 56 -18.67 -4.00 -14.72
C GLN A 56 -19.11 -4.99 -13.62
N ASN A 57 -19.16 -4.55 -12.36
CA ASN A 57 -19.94 -5.27 -11.34
C ASN A 57 -20.51 -4.35 -10.26
N ALA A 58 -21.24 -3.32 -10.69
CA ALA A 58 -22.07 -2.51 -9.80
C ALA A 58 -23.35 -3.29 -9.42
N GLU A 59 -23.21 -4.35 -8.62
CA GLU A 59 -24.29 -4.75 -7.74
C GLU A 59 -24.58 -3.56 -6.81
N THR A 60 -25.84 -3.16 -6.70
CA THR A 60 -26.22 -1.98 -5.90
C THR A 60 -26.04 -2.33 -4.42
N LEU A 61 -24.95 -1.86 -3.82
CA LEU A 61 -24.72 -1.99 -2.38
C LEU A 61 -25.80 -1.25 -1.61
N GLU A 62 -26.34 -1.90 -0.59
CA GLU A 62 -27.37 -1.34 0.28
C GLU A 62 -26.69 -0.61 1.43
N GLU A 63 -27.12 0.61 1.75
CA GLU A 63 -26.51 1.43 2.80
C GLU A 63 -26.59 0.75 4.19
N SER A 64 -27.63 -0.06 4.41
CA SER A 64 -27.83 -0.88 5.62
C SER A 64 -27.11 -2.24 5.59
N GLY A 65 -26.34 -2.53 4.54
CA GLY A 65 -25.56 -3.74 4.41
C GLY A 65 -24.41 -3.84 5.42
N SER A 66 -23.77 -5.01 5.48
CA SER A 66 -22.57 -5.23 6.28
C SER A 66 -21.50 -5.88 5.41
N TYR A 67 -20.37 -5.20 5.28
CA TYR A 67 -19.34 -5.48 4.28
C TYR A 67 -17.96 -5.53 4.94
N THR A 68 -17.11 -6.45 4.47
CA THR A 68 -15.75 -6.65 5.02
C THR A 68 -14.68 -6.92 3.97
N SER A 69 -15.04 -7.23 2.72
CA SER A 69 -14.09 -7.47 1.61
C SER A 69 -13.41 -6.17 1.16
N LYS A 70 -12.31 -6.28 0.40
CA LYS A 70 -11.64 -5.11 -0.21
C LYS A 70 -12.62 -4.40 -1.15
N GLU A 71 -13.27 -5.17 -2.01
CA GLU A 71 -14.10 -4.67 -3.12
C GLU A 71 -15.37 -3.99 -2.59
N ASP A 72 -16.13 -4.67 -1.73
CA ASP A 72 -17.40 -4.14 -1.22
C ASP A 72 -17.19 -2.92 -0.32
N VAL A 73 -16.18 -2.94 0.56
CA VAL A 73 -15.92 -1.81 1.47
C VAL A 73 -15.39 -0.60 0.70
N ALA A 74 -14.55 -0.80 -0.33
CA ALA A 74 -14.09 0.29 -1.18
C ALA A 74 -15.25 0.93 -1.96
N ALA A 75 -16.08 0.11 -2.60
CA ALA A 75 -17.25 0.56 -3.35
C ALA A 75 -18.29 1.25 -2.44
N TYR A 76 -18.53 0.72 -1.23
CA TYR A 76 -19.41 1.34 -0.24
C TYR A 76 -18.91 2.74 0.17
N ILE A 77 -17.63 2.87 0.54
CA ILE A 77 -17.06 4.16 0.93
C ILE A 77 -17.12 5.16 -0.24
N HIS A 78 -16.88 4.71 -1.47
CA HIS A 78 -17.01 5.55 -2.65
C HIS A 78 -18.46 6.01 -2.90
N GLN A 79 -19.44 5.13 -2.68
CA GLN A 79 -20.86 5.40 -2.89
C GLN A 79 -21.50 6.28 -1.81
N PHE A 80 -21.15 6.08 -0.53
CA PHE A 80 -21.81 6.69 0.62
C PHE A 80 -20.95 7.71 1.38
N GLY A 81 -19.62 7.72 1.18
CA GLY A 81 -18.70 8.66 1.84
C GLY A 81 -18.40 8.34 3.31
N HIS A 82 -18.85 7.20 3.83
CA HIS A 82 -18.58 6.72 5.18
C HIS A 82 -18.40 5.20 5.21
N LEU A 83 -18.05 4.67 6.38
CA LEU A 83 -17.94 3.22 6.60
C LEU A 83 -19.33 2.58 6.80
N PRO A 84 -19.48 1.29 6.44
CA PRO A 84 -20.62 0.48 6.86
C PRO A 84 -20.78 0.41 8.38
N ASP A 85 -22.02 0.24 8.84
CA ASP A 85 -22.37 0.16 10.27
C ASP A 85 -21.66 -0.99 11.03
N ASN A 86 -21.11 -2.00 10.35
CA ASN A 86 -20.30 -3.04 10.97
C ASN A 86 -18.88 -2.60 11.38
N PHE A 87 -18.49 -1.34 11.16
CA PHE A 87 -17.23 -0.80 11.67
C PHE A 87 -17.41 -0.04 13.00
N ILE A 88 -16.41 -0.15 13.89
CA ILE A 88 -16.28 0.65 15.11
C ILE A 88 -14.83 1.12 15.28
N THR A 89 -14.64 2.29 15.90
CA THR A 89 -13.29 2.81 16.17
C THR A 89 -12.54 1.95 17.19
N LYS A 90 -11.20 2.02 17.19
CA LYS A 90 -10.34 1.43 18.24
C LYS A 90 -10.75 1.90 19.64
N LYS A 91 -11.34 3.09 19.77
CA LYS A 91 -11.84 3.63 21.04
C LYS A 91 -13.12 2.92 21.50
N GLU A 92 -14.09 2.76 20.62
CA GLU A 92 -15.36 2.08 20.92
C GLU A 92 -15.14 0.60 21.22
N ALA A 93 -14.32 -0.08 20.41
CA ALA A 93 -13.91 -1.46 20.68
C ALA A 93 -13.28 -1.61 22.07
N LYS A 94 -12.34 -0.73 22.45
CA LYS A 94 -11.73 -0.75 23.80
C LYS A 94 -12.75 -0.50 24.91
N ASN A 95 -13.72 0.40 24.70
CA ASN A 95 -14.80 0.64 25.65
C ASN A 95 -15.71 -0.59 25.84
N ALA A 96 -15.90 -1.40 24.79
CA ALA A 96 -16.61 -2.68 24.87
C ALA A 96 -15.81 -3.79 25.58
N GLY A 97 -14.49 -3.61 25.77
CA GLY A 97 -13.60 -4.58 26.42
C GLY A 97 -12.58 -5.23 25.48
N TRP A 98 -12.40 -4.72 24.26
CA TRP A 98 -11.43 -5.26 23.31
C TRP A 98 -9.99 -5.06 23.79
N VAL A 99 -9.21 -6.14 23.73
CA VAL A 99 -7.78 -6.16 23.98
C VAL A 99 -7.11 -6.78 22.76
N SER A 100 -6.44 -5.96 21.95
CA SER A 100 -5.88 -6.40 20.67
C SER A 100 -4.94 -7.61 20.77
N SER A 101 -4.16 -7.72 21.86
CA SER A 101 -3.27 -8.85 22.12
C SER A 101 -3.97 -10.16 22.52
N LYS A 102 -5.30 -10.15 22.69
CA LYS A 102 -6.13 -11.33 22.91
C LYS A 102 -6.90 -11.78 21.66
N GLY A 103 -6.96 -10.95 20.63
CA GLY A 103 -7.79 -11.23 19.44
C GLY A 103 -9.29 -11.38 19.74
N ASN A 104 -9.80 -10.67 20.76
CA ASN A 104 -11.14 -10.91 21.32
C ASN A 104 -12.23 -9.94 20.82
N LEU A 105 -12.12 -9.38 19.62
CA LEU A 105 -13.08 -8.37 19.14
C LEU A 105 -14.47 -8.98 18.95
N SER A 106 -14.56 -10.16 18.36
CA SER A 106 -15.80 -10.91 18.15
C SER A 106 -16.52 -11.30 19.45
N GLU A 107 -15.80 -11.43 20.57
CA GLU A 107 -16.38 -11.71 21.89
C GLU A 107 -17.10 -10.49 22.48
N VAL A 108 -16.54 -9.28 22.29
CA VAL A 108 -16.99 -8.05 22.95
C VAL A 108 -17.83 -7.14 22.04
N ALA A 109 -17.66 -7.28 20.73
CA ALA A 109 -18.39 -6.57 19.69
C ALA A 109 -18.68 -7.54 18.52
N PRO A 110 -19.63 -8.49 18.68
CA PRO A 110 -19.93 -9.49 17.66
C PRO A 110 -20.27 -8.87 16.31
N GLY A 111 -19.67 -9.40 15.25
CA GLY A 111 -19.87 -8.90 13.88
C GLY A 111 -19.30 -7.52 13.58
N LYS A 112 -18.40 -6.98 14.43
CA LYS A 112 -17.75 -5.69 14.19
C LYS A 112 -16.29 -5.82 13.75
N SER A 113 -15.89 -4.90 12.87
CA SER A 113 -14.51 -4.69 12.39
C SER A 113 -13.97 -3.36 12.94
N ILE A 114 -12.64 -3.19 12.97
CA ILE A 114 -12.02 -1.92 13.41
C ILE A 114 -11.96 -0.94 12.23
N GLY A 115 -12.45 0.30 12.41
CA GLY A 115 -12.30 1.35 11.40
C GLY A 115 -12.79 2.73 11.83
N GLY A 116 -12.46 3.74 11.04
CA GLY A 116 -12.87 5.14 11.26
C GLY A 116 -11.89 5.97 12.11
N ASP A 117 -10.80 5.38 12.58
CA ASP A 117 -9.70 6.12 13.18
C ASP A 117 -8.91 6.90 12.11
N ARG A 118 -8.40 8.09 12.46
CA ARG A 118 -7.59 8.93 11.56
C ARG A 118 -6.27 8.24 11.18
N PHE A 119 -6.01 8.11 9.88
CA PHE A 119 -4.73 7.70 9.34
C PHE A 119 -3.77 8.91 9.27
N GLY A 120 -2.50 8.69 9.64
CA GLY A 120 -1.53 9.77 9.83
C GLY A 120 -0.88 10.31 8.56
N ASN A 121 -0.66 9.43 7.56
CA ASN A 121 0.19 9.68 6.38
C ASN A 121 1.58 10.26 6.74
N TYR A 122 2.21 9.80 7.83
CA TYR A 122 3.46 10.39 8.33
C TYR A 122 4.65 10.17 7.38
N GLU A 123 4.56 9.13 6.56
CA GLU A 123 5.49 8.72 5.51
C GLU A 123 5.30 9.54 4.22
N GLY A 124 4.17 10.27 4.08
CA GLY A 124 3.87 11.12 2.92
C GLY A 124 3.63 10.35 1.61
N ILE A 125 3.21 9.09 1.69
CA ILE A 125 3.02 8.22 0.50
C ILE A 125 1.72 8.57 -0.23
N LEU A 126 0.65 8.90 0.51
CA LEU A 126 -0.63 9.32 -0.08
C LEU A 126 -0.62 10.83 -0.38
N PRO A 127 -1.31 11.29 -1.46
CA PRO A 127 -1.24 12.68 -1.90
C PRO A 127 -1.89 13.63 -0.91
N GLU A 128 -1.12 14.64 -0.47
CA GLU A 128 -1.58 15.68 0.43
C GLU A 128 -2.27 16.83 -0.31
N LYS A 129 -3.24 17.46 0.35
CA LYS A 129 -4.01 18.62 -0.13
C LYS A 129 -4.49 19.41 1.09
N GLU A 130 -4.63 20.73 0.98
CA GLU A 130 -5.16 21.54 2.08
C GLU A 130 -6.56 21.06 2.48
N GLY A 131 -6.80 20.92 3.79
CA GLY A 131 -8.03 20.37 4.35
C GLY A 131 -8.04 18.84 4.47
N ARG A 132 -7.54 18.12 3.45
CA ARG A 132 -7.67 16.65 3.32
C ARG A 132 -7.23 15.89 4.58
N GLN A 133 -8.11 15.05 5.10
CA GLN A 133 -7.84 14.06 6.14
C GLN A 133 -7.99 12.65 5.58
N TYR A 134 -7.19 11.71 6.13
CA TYR A 134 -7.31 10.29 5.83
C TYR A 134 -7.77 9.51 7.06
N TYR A 135 -8.45 8.39 6.83
CA TYR A 135 -9.00 7.46 7.81
C TYR A 135 -8.68 6.03 7.39
N GLU A 136 -8.62 5.09 8.34
CA GLU A 136 -8.33 3.66 8.07
C GLU A 136 -9.46 2.73 8.52
N CYS A 137 -9.60 1.59 7.85
CA CYS A 137 -10.40 0.46 8.32
C CYS A 137 -9.75 -0.90 8.00
N ASP A 138 -10.09 -1.93 8.79
CA ASP A 138 -9.65 -3.31 8.62
C ASP A 138 -10.46 -4.03 7.53
N ILE A 139 -9.77 -4.78 6.67
CA ILE A 139 -10.36 -5.59 5.60
C ILE A 139 -10.19 -7.08 5.93
N ASP A 140 -11.15 -7.90 5.50
CA ASP A 140 -11.26 -9.34 5.74
C ASP A 140 -11.22 -9.74 7.23
N SER A 141 -11.74 -8.87 8.12
CA SER A 141 -11.71 -9.12 9.57
C SER A 141 -12.78 -10.14 10.00
N ASP A 142 -12.33 -11.17 10.73
CA ASP A 142 -13.17 -12.17 11.42
C ASP A 142 -13.47 -11.80 12.89
N GLY A 143 -13.04 -10.62 13.34
CA GLY A 143 -13.09 -10.21 14.74
C GLY A 143 -12.07 -10.90 15.65
N GLY A 144 -11.09 -11.62 15.08
CA GLY A 144 -9.97 -12.24 15.77
C GLY A 144 -8.78 -11.29 15.96
N TYR A 145 -7.60 -11.74 15.53
CA TYR A 145 -6.40 -10.89 15.43
C TYR A 145 -6.46 -10.06 14.16
N ARG A 146 -6.12 -8.77 14.23
CA ARG A 146 -6.09 -7.87 13.06
C ARG A 146 -5.03 -8.35 12.06
N GLY A 147 -5.42 -8.54 10.80
CA GLY A 147 -4.51 -8.83 9.69
C GLY A 147 -3.68 -7.61 9.25
N ALA A 148 -3.01 -7.72 8.11
CA ALA A 148 -2.24 -6.62 7.50
C ALA A 148 -3.13 -5.67 6.69
N LYS A 149 -4.15 -6.20 6.00
CA LYS A 149 -4.99 -5.51 5.02
C LYS A 149 -5.75 -4.31 5.58
N ARG A 150 -5.80 -3.20 4.84
CA ARG A 150 -6.61 -2.00 5.16
C ARG A 150 -7.15 -1.33 3.91
N ILE A 151 -8.24 -0.59 4.08
CA ILE A 151 -8.53 0.56 3.21
C ILE A 151 -8.13 1.84 3.95
N ILE A 152 -7.55 2.78 3.20
CA ILE A 152 -7.34 4.17 3.61
C ILE A 152 -8.22 5.05 2.73
N TYR A 153 -9.10 5.86 3.32
CA TYR A 153 -10.00 6.73 2.58
C TYR A 153 -9.88 8.18 3.03
N SER A 154 -10.10 9.14 2.12
CA SER A 154 -10.10 10.56 2.44
C SER A 154 -11.50 11.14 2.64
N ASP A 155 -11.56 12.29 3.32
CA ASP A 155 -12.74 13.14 3.42
C ASP A 155 -13.15 13.83 2.09
N ASP A 156 -12.31 13.73 1.04
CA ASP A 156 -12.58 14.27 -0.30
C ASP A 156 -12.65 13.20 -1.41
N GLY A 157 -12.89 11.93 -1.05
CA GLY A 157 -13.32 10.88 -1.97
C GLY A 157 -12.24 9.97 -2.55
N LEU A 158 -10.99 10.06 -2.08
CA LEU A 158 -9.95 9.08 -2.41
C LEU A 158 -10.15 7.78 -1.61
N VAL A 159 -9.96 6.64 -2.26
CA VAL A 159 -9.95 5.32 -1.60
C VAL A 159 -8.74 4.54 -2.07
N TYR A 160 -7.88 4.15 -1.13
CA TYR A 160 -6.69 3.33 -1.34
C TYR A 160 -6.81 2.02 -0.57
N TYR A 161 -6.12 0.99 -1.05
CA TYR A 161 -5.93 -0.28 -0.36
C TYR A 161 -4.46 -0.57 -0.11
N THR A 162 -4.16 -1.20 1.03
CA THR A 162 -2.84 -1.78 1.35
C THR A 162 -3.06 -3.21 1.82
N GLU A 163 -2.31 -4.16 1.26
CA GLU A 163 -2.29 -5.57 1.73
C GLU A 163 -1.17 -5.87 2.71
N ASP A 164 -0.16 -5.00 2.73
CA ASP A 164 1.19 -5.21 3.29
C ASP A 164 1.43 -4.38 4.57
N HIS A 165 0.35 -3.97 5.25
CA HIS A 165 0.41 -3.23 6.50
C HIS A 165 1.10 -1.86 6.33
N TYR A 166 0.56 -1.07 5.39
CA TYR A 166 0.92 0.32 5.08
C TYR A 166 2.29 0.50 4.37
N GLU A 167 2.88 -0.56 3.79
CA GLU A 167 4.14 -0.46 3.03
C GLU A 167 3.90 0.07 1.59
N THR A 168 2.86 -0.40 0.91
CA THR A 168 2.43 0.08 -0.41
C THR A 168 0.92 0.35 -0.48
N PHE A 169 0.51 1.15 -1.47
CA PHE A 169 -0.89 1.55 -1.64
C PHE A 169 -1.33 1.48 -3.10
N GLU A 170 -2.48 0.85 -3.33
CA GLU A 170 -3.21 0.76 -4.59
C GLU A 170 -4.36 1.78 -4.57
N LEU A 171 -4.48 2.63 -5.58
CA LEU A 171 -5.63 3.55 -5.72
C LEU A 171 -6.82 2.78 -6.30
N LEU A 172 -7.95 2.76 -5.56
CA LEU A 172 -9.18 2.11 -5.99
C LEU A 172 -10.21 3.11 -6.55
N TYR A 173 -10.40 4.25 -5.86
CA TYR A 173 -11.36 5.28 -6.27
C TYR A 173 -10.82 6.70 -6.03
N GLY A 174 -11.33 7.67 -6.78
CA GLY A 174 -11.04 9.09 -6.60
C GLY A 174 -9.84 9.63 -7.38
N GLY A 175 -9.31 8.88 -8.34
CA GLY A 175 -8.34 9.41 -9.30
C GLY A 175 -8.90 10.61 -10.08
N GLU A 176 -8.01 11.50 -10.52
CA GLU A 176 -8.40 12.50 -11.52
C GLU A 176 -8.71 11.77 -12.83
N ASN A 177 -9.95 11.84 -13.30
CA ASN A 177 -10.28 11.45 -14.68
C ASN A 177 -9.46 12.36 -15.62
N PRO A 178 -8.62 11.81 -16.51
CA PRO A 178 -7.89 12.58 -17.52
C PRO A 178 -8.81 13.16 -18.61
#